data_AF-A0A0C4EN23-F1
#
_entry.id   AF-A0A0C4EN23-F1
#
_cell.length_a   1.000
_cell.length_b   1.000
_cell.length_c   1.000
_cell.angle_alpha   90.00
_cell.angle_beta   90.00
_cell.angle_gamma   90.00
#
_symmetry.space_group_name_H-M   'P 1'
#
loop_
_entity.id
_entity.type
_entity.pdbx_description
1 polymer ?
#
loop_
_entity_poly.entity_id
_entity_poly.type
_entity_poly.pdbx_seq_one_letter_code
_entity_poly.pdbx_strand_id
1 'polypeptide(L)'
;MHDAPYPYETKNKVNVLLKSSAYIDAEQSAKPKKGAVMVRHLVMLTSAWIKGSEFQKALLDLVIVAFWGLARLGELTYNDKTGPLRESASVMVSDVSFQTVNHLRKATLAVRGAKTASPGKTQEIHVTAKRMMICPLLALERRIQNAAGKDTSLFGYWESGSRVHITKSTAVRALTQFWTENGCSGISGHSFRVGGTSFLHAAGVNHDGLRWLGRWNSDCYKLYIREYSDEESADTKLYGAGAEANQAPGSVLPRARVMGLAPSPTHPPGAFCSGRIRSAAFSSLWDFSRSGLPSRETLDLEKL
;
A
#
# COMPACT_ATOMS: atom_id res chain seq x y z
N MET A 1 -39.22 -21.61 -0.29
CA MET A 1 -38.85 -22.99 -0.70
C MET A 1 -37.34 -23.15 -0.53
N HIS A 2 -36.85 -23.30 0.71
CA HIS A 2 -35.40 -23.30 1.02
C HIS A 2 -34.91 -24.52 1.83
N ASP A 3 -35.76 -25.52 2.05
CA ASP A 3 -35.44 -26.77 2.79
C ASP A 3 -35.53 -28.04 1.92
N ALA A 4 -35.25 -27.93 0.62
CA ALA A 4 -35.16 -29.12 -0.22
C ALA A 4 -33.85 -29.88 0.11
N PRO A 5 -33.90 -31.18 0.48
CA PRO A 5 -32.70 -31.96 0.76
C PRO A 5 -31.80 -32.01 -0.47
N TYR A 6 -30.51 -31.75 -0.25
CA TYR A 6 -29.50 -31.73 -1.31
C TYR A 6 -29.47 -33.10 -2.03
N PRO A 7 -29.72 -33.17 -3.35
CA PRO A 7 -29.84 -34.43 -4.06
C PRO A 7 -28.47 -35.13 -4.09
N TYR A 8 -28.35 -36.21 -3.31
CA TYR A 8 -27.10 -36.97 -3.13
C TYR A 8 -26.63 -37.62 -4.44
N GLU A 9 -27.55 -37.95 -5.34
CA GLU A 9 -27.26 -38.49 -6.69
C GLU A 9 -26.46 -37.51 -7.57
N THR A 10 -26.56 -36.20 -7.31
CA THR A 10 -25.88 -35.16 -8.07
C THR A 10 -24.40 -35.03 -7.68
N LYS A 11 -23.98 -35.55 -6.51
CA LYS A 11 -22.57 -35.49 -6.06
C LYS A 11 -21.62 -36.16 -7.04
N ASN A 12 -22.01 -37.30 -7.59
CA ASN A 12 -21.17 -38.04 -8.52
C ASN A 12 -21.01 -37.29 -9.85
N LYS A 13 -22.10 -36.70 -10.36
CA LYS A 13 -22.07 -35.85 -11.56
C LYS A 13 -21.20 -34.60 -11.34
N VAL A 14 -21.34 -33.93 -10.19
CA VAL A 14 -20.51 -32.77 -9.83
C VAL A 14 -19.04 -33.15 -9.67
N ASN A 15 -18.73 -34.29 -9.03
CA ASN A 15 -17.36 -34.78 -8.92
C ASN A 15 -16.75 -35.14 -10.29
N VAL A 16 -17.53 -35.75 -11.18
CA VAL A 16 -17.07 -36.06 -12.55
C VAL A 16 -16.80 -34.77 -13.31
N LEU A 17 -17.68 -33.77 -13.22
CA LEU A 17 -17.50 -32.46 -13.85
C LEU A 17 -16.27 -31.71 -13.29
N LEU A 18 -16.07 -31.73 -11.98
CA LEU A 18 -14.89 -31.14 -11.34
C LEU A 18 -13.59 -31.86 -11.75
N LYS A 19 -13.62 -33.20 -11.85
CA LYS A 19 -12.49 -33.99 -12.32
C LYS A 19 -12.19 -33.73 -13.80
N SER A 20 -13.20 -33.69 -14.67
CA SER A 20 -12.98 -33.37 -16.08
C SER A 20 -12.43 -31.96 -16.27
N SER A 21 -12.91 -30.97 -15.48
CA SER A 21 -12.32 -29.62 -15.46
C SER A 21 -10.85 -29.65 -15.04
N ALA A 22 -10.52 -30.41 -13.98
CA ALA A 22 -9.14 -30.54 -13.50
C ALA A 22 -8.21 -31.22 -14.52
N TYR A 23 -8.71 -32.21 -15.28
CA TYR A 23 -7.97 -32.83 -16.38
C TYR A 23 -7.69 -31.82 -17.50
N ILE A 24 -8.70 -31.07 -17.93
CA ILE A 24 -8.54 -30.00 -18.96
C ILE A 24 -7.57 -28.91 -18.47
N ASP A 25 -7.64 -28.53 -17.19
CA ASP A 25 -6.73 -27.57 -16.58
C ASP A 25 -5.29 -28.11 -16.46
N ALA A 26 -5.11 -29.42 -16.28
CA ALA A 26 -3.80 -30.08 -16.24
C ALA A 26 -3.16 -30.26 -17.63
N GLU A 27 -3.98 -30.40 -18.67
CA GLU A 27 -3.54 -30.43 -20.07
C GLU A 27 -3.12 -29.05 -20.59
N GLN A 28 -3.63 -27.96 -19.99
CA GLN A 28 -3.15 -26.62 -20.27
C GLN A 28 -1.83 -26.37 -19.53
N SER A 29 -0.82 -25.90 -20.26
CA SER A 29 0.43 -25.45 -19.63
C SER A 29 0.11 -24.37 -18.59
N ALA A 30 0.71 -24.50 -17.39
CA ALA A 30 0.48 -23.55 -16.31
C ALA A 30 0.77 -22.14 -16.80
N LYS A 31 -0.26 -21.29 -16.86
CA LYS A 31 -0.09 -19.88 -17.27
C LYS A 31 1.04 -19.27 -16.45
N PRO A 32 1.97 -18.52 -17.07
CA PRO A 32 3.06 -17.89 -16.34
C PRO A 32 2.48 -17.06 -15.20
N LYS A 33 3.04 -17.25 -14.00
CA LYS A 33 2.58 -16.55 -12.80
C LYS A 33 2.70 -15.04 -13.08
N LYS A 34 1.57 -14.32 -13.00
CA LYS A 34 1.54 -12.85 -13.18
C LYS A 34 2.61 -12.18 -12.30
N GLY A 35 3.22 -11.12 -12.82
CA GLY A 35 4.23 -10.34 -12.12
C GLY A 35 3.69 -9.71 -10.83
N ALA A 36 4.58 -9.52 -9.86
CA ALA A 36 4.28 -8.86 -8.59
C ALA A 36 4.66 -7.38 -8.65
N VAL A 37 3.86 -6.51 -8.03
CA VAL A 37 4.32 -5.16 -7.69
C VAL A 37 5.41 -5.32 -6.63
N MET A 38 6.48 -4.56 -6.71
CA MET A 38 7.59 -4.62 -5.76
C MET A 38 7.79 -3.23 -5.19
N VAL A 39 8.64 -3.13 -4.16
CA VAL A 39 8.91 -1.85 -3.50
C VAL A 39 9.45 -0.81 -4.52
N ARG A 40 10.36 -1.21 -5.43
CA ARG A 40 10.81 -0.35 -6.53
C ARG A 40 9.68 0.24 -7.37
N HIS A 41 8.65 -0.55 -7.68
CA HIS A 41 7.51 -0.09 -8.48
C HIS A 41 6.69 0.96 -7.72
N LEU A 42 6.55 0.83 -6.40
CA LEU A 42 5.94 1.86 -5.57
C LEU A 42 6.80 3.12 -5.47
N VAL A 43 8.12 2.98 -5.39
CA VAL A 43 9.05 4.12 -5.39
C VAL A 43 9.01 4.88 -6.71
N MET A 44 8.95 4.17 -7.85
CA MET A 44 8.75 4.76 -9.18
C MET A 44 7.44 5.54 -9.24
N LEU A 45 6.31 4.93 -8.83
CA LEU A 45 5.02 5.61 -8.76
C LEU A 45 5.07 6.85 -7.86
N THR A 46 5.68 6.73 -6.68
CA THR A 46 5.76 7.84 -5.72
C THR A 46 6.55 9.00 -6.30
N SER A 47 7.68 8.70 -6.94
CA SER A 47 8.52 9.72 -7.58
C SER A 47 7.77 10.45 -8.69
N ALA A 48 6.95 9.73 -9.47
CA ALA A 48 6.18 10.31 -10.57
C ALA A 48 4.94 11.08 -10.11
N TRP A 49 4.22 10.60 -9.08
CA TRP A 49 2.84 11.03 -8.80
C TRP A 49 2.68 11.87 -7.52
N ILE A 50 3.70 11.94 -6.65
CA ILE A 50 3.60 12.70 -5.39
C ILE A 50 3.34 14.20 -5.62
N LYS A 51 3.84 14.76 -6.74
CA LYS A 51 3.59 16.14 -7.21
C LYS A 51 2.65 16.19 -8.42
N GLY A 52 1.97 15.09 -8.73
CA GLY A 52 1.09 14.96 -9.89
C GLY A 52 -0.27 15.62 -9.70
N SER A 53 -1.24 15.22 -10.54
CA SER A 53 -2.63 15.64 -10.41
C SER A 53 -3.26 15.13 -9.11
N GLU A 54 -4.37 15.72 -8.68
CA GLU A 54 -5.09 15.27 -7.49
C GLU A 54 -5.57 13.81 -7.63
N PHE A 55 -5.95 13.40 -8.84
CA PHE A 55 -6.22 12.00 -9.17
C PHE A 55 -4.99 11.09 -8.94
N GLN A 56 -3.82 11.49 -9.45
CA GLN A 56 -2.57 10.73 -9.31
C GLN A 56 -2.15 10.59 -7.85
N LYS A 57 -2.24 11.67 -7.06
CA LYS A 57 -1.95 11.65 -5.62
C LYS A 57 -2.90 10.72 -4.87
N ALA A 58 -4.19 10.80 -5.15
CA ALA A 58 -5.19 9.94 -4.52
C ALA A 58 -5.00 8.47 -4.89
N LEU A 59 -4.65 8.17 -6.15
CA LEU A 59 -4.37 6.82 -6.62
C LEU A 59 -3.06 6.27 -6.04
N LEU A 60 -2.02 7.11 -5.90
CA LEU A 60 -0.77 6.76 -5.23
C LEU A 60 -1.03 6.32 -3.78
N ASP A 61 -1.79 7.12 -3.02
CA ASP A 61 -2.13 6.81 -1.64
C ASP A 61 -2.95 5.50 -1.54
N LEU A 62 -3.87 5.28 -2.49
CA LEU A 62 -4.65 4.03 -2.60
C LEU A 62 -3.75 2.81 -2.78
N VAL A 63 -2.82 2.85 -3.74
CA VAL A 63 -1.98 1.68 -4.04
C VAL A 63 -0.93 1.39 -2.97
N ILE A 64 -0.46 2.42 -2.27
CA ILE A 64 0.39 2.25 -1.08
C ILE A 64 -0.38 1.46 -0.02
N VAL A 65 -1.60 1.87 0.31
CA VAL A 65 -2.45 1.15 1.27
C VAL A 65 -2.79 -0.26 0.76
N ALA A 66 -3.05 -0.43 -0.53
CA ALA A 66 -3.35 -1.73 -1.12
C ALA A 66 -2.18 -2.72 -0.98
N PHE A 67 -0.95 -2.25 -1.22
CA PHE A 67 0.25 -3.06 -1.10
C PHE A 67 0.50 -3.48 0.35
N TRP A 68 0.54 -2.53 1.28
CA TRP A 68 0.87 -2.82 2.69
C TRP A 68 -0.26 -3.53 3.44
N GLY A 69 -1.52 -3.29 3.05
CA GLY A 69 -2.69 -3.90 3.65
C GLY A 69 -3.12 -5.21 3.00
N LEU A 70 -2.35 -5.72 2.03
CA LEU A 70 -2.70 -6.91 1.23
C LEU A 70 -4.13 -6.83 0.66
N ALA A 71 -4.54 -5.61 0.28
CA ALA A 71 -5.88 -5.34 -0.20
C ALA A 71 -6.01 -5.69 -1.68
N ARG A 72 -7.20 -6.12 -2.08
CA ARG A 72 -7.54 -6.12 -3.51
C ARG A 72 -7.83 -4.69 -3.93
N LEU A 73 -7.45 -4.32 -5.14
CA LEU A 73 -7.78 -2.98 -5.67
C LEU A 73 -9.30 -2.70 -5.63
N GLY A 74 -10.11 -3.72 -5.88
CA GLY A 74 -11.57 -3.64 -5.80
C GLY A 74 -12.14 -3.42 -4.39
N GLU A 75 -11.37 -3.66 -3.33
CA GLU A 75 -11.79 -3.38 -1.94
C GLU A 75 -11.62 -1.89 -1.59
N LEU A 76 -10.79 -1.16 -2.34
CA LEU A 76 -10.44 0.25 -2.07
C LEU A 76 -10.93 1.22 -3.15
N THR A 77 -11.66 0.73 -4.15
CA THR A 77 -12.19 1.50 -5.27
C THR A 77 -13.72 1.47 -5.28
N TYR A 78 -14.33 2.44 -5.97
CA TYR A 78 -15.78 2.67 -5.95
C TYR A 78 -16.41 2.32 -7.30
N ASN A 79 -17.73 2.15 -7.31
CA ASN A 79 -18.49 1.83 -8.52
C ASN A 79 -18.62 3.05 -9.43
N ASP A 80 -18.97 4.18 -8.83
CA ASP A 80 -19.27 5.42 -9.53
C ASP A 80 -18.28 6.51 -9.14
N LYS A 81 -17.99 7.42 -10.08
CA LYS A 81 -17.07 8.55 -9.84
C LYS A 81 -17.68 9.62 -8.94
N THR A 82 -18.99 9.76 -8.95
CA THR A 82 -19.74 10.80 -8.24
C THR A 82 -21.06 10.21 -7.76
N GLY A 83 -21.73 10.94 -6.87
CA GLY A 83 -23.02 10.54 -6.33
C GLY A 83 -22.91 9.79 -5.00
N PRO A 84 -24.01 9.17 -4.54
CA PRO A 84 -24.06 8.54 -3.22
C PRO A 84 -23.21 7.27 -3.19
N LEU A 85 -22.48 7.11 -2.09
CA LEU A 85 -21.70 5.90 -1.82
C LEU A 85 -22.60 4.81 -1.22
N ARG A 86 -22.35 3.57 -1.63
CA ARG A 86 -22.98 2.41 -0.99
C ARG A 86 -22.20 2.07 0.26
N GLU A 87 -22.64 2.51 1.42
CA GLU A 87 -21.94 2.27 2.70
C GLU A 87 -21.62 0.79 2.92
N SER A 88 -22.48 -0.12 2.49
CA SER A 88 -22.30 -1.58 2.64
C SER A 88 -21.16 -2.17 1.77
N ALA A 89 -20.61 -1.40 0.83
CA ALA A 89 -19.61 -1.86 -0.13
C ALA A 89 -18.48 -0.85 -0.40
N SER A 90 -18.48 0.30 0.28
CA SER A 90 -17.53 1.39 0.06
C SER A 90 -16.72 1.64 1.32
N VAL A 91 -15.42 1.89 1.18
CA VAL A 91 -14.56 2.29 2.30
C VAL A 91 -14.67 3.80 2.50
N MET A 92 -15.15 4.22 3.67
CA MET A 92 -15.35 5.61 4.01
C MET A 92 -14.22 6.14 4.88
N VAL A 93 -14.14 7.47 5.02
CA VAL A 93 -13.20 8.09 5.96
C VAL A 93 -13.49 7.65 7.41
N SER A 94 -14.77 7.49 7.75
CA SER A 94 -15.23 6.99 9.05
C SER A 94 -14.80 5.55 9.36
N ASP A 95 -14.45 4.75 8.35
CA ASP A 95 -14.00 3.36 8.51
C ASP A 95 -12.52 3.24 8.93
N VAL A 96 -11.79 4.36 9.03
CA VAL A 96 -10.36 4.37 9.42
C VAL A 96 -10.20 4.68 10.90
N SER A 97 -9.48 3.79 11.61
CA SER A 97 -9.07 4.01 13.00
C SER A 97 -7.55 3.95 13.13
N PHE A 98 -6.98 4.84 13.95
CA PHE A 98 -5.56 4.84 14.28
C PHE A 98 -5.35 4.39 15.71
N GLN A 99 -4.30 3.62 15.95
CA GLN A 99 -3.92 3.14 17.27
C GLN A 99 -2.41 3.18 17.44
N THR A 100 -1.94 3.39 18.66
CA THR A 100 -0.53 3.26 19.03
C THR A 100 -0.42 2.15 20.06
N VAL A 101 0.33 1.09 19.75
CA VAL A 101 0.56 -0.04 20.65
C VAL A 101 2.06 -0.26 20.76
N ASN A 102 2.62 -0.26 21.97
CA ASN A 102 4.05 -0.44 22.21
C ASN A 102 4.93 0.49 21.34
N HIS A 103 4.58 1.77 21.28
CA HIS A 103 5.23 2.80 20.44
C HIS A 103 5.12 2.58 18.92
N LEU A 104 4.41 1.54 18.46
CA LEU A 104 4.14 1.29 17.05
C LEU A 104 2.78 1.88 16.66
N ARG A 105 2.80 2.83 15.72
CA ARG A 105 1.57 3.37 15.12
C ARG A 105 1.04 2.38 14.07
N LYS A 106 -0.25 2.05 14.19
CA LYS A 106 -1.01 1.22 13.26
C LYS A 106 -2.32 1.90 12.89
N ALA A 107 -2.88 1.51 11.75
CA ALA A 107 -4.22 1.87 11.35
C ALA A 107 -5.00 0.63 10.91
N THR A 108 -6.29 0.64 11.19
CA THR A 108 -7.25 -0.37 10.76
C THR A 108 -8.29 0.28 9.87
N LEU A 109 -8.55 -0.32 8.71
CA LEU A 109 -9.64 0.07 7.82
C LEU A 109 -10.71 -1.01 7.84
N ALA A 110 -11.94 -0.64 8.20
CA ALA A 110 -13.10 -1.48 8.01
C ALA A 110 -13.46 -1.57 6.51
N VAL A 111 -13.56 -2.79 6.00
CA VAL A 111 -13.95 -3.10 4.63
C VAL A 111 -15.21 -3.95 4.66
N ARG A 112 -16.26 -3.46 4.01
CA ARG A 112 -17.57 -4.10 3.92
C ARG A 112 -17.76 -4.70 2.52
N GLY A 113 -18.61 -5.73 2.40
CA GLY A 113 -18.93 -6.33 1.10
C GLY A 113 -17.82 -7.17 0.45
N ALA A 114 -16.79 -7.58 1.21
CA ALA A 114 -15.77 -8.50 0.71
C ALA A 114 -16.41 -9.86 0.34
N LYS A 115 -16.11 -10.40 -0.85
CA LYS A 115 -16.69 -11.65 -1.38
C LYS A 115 -16.63 -12.86 -0.43
N THR A 116 -15.68 -12.86 0.51
CA THR A 116 -15.46 -13.95 1.48
C THR A 116 -16.06 -13.68 2.85
N ALA A 117 -16.63 -12.49 3.07
CA ALA A 117 -17.39 -12.20 4.27
C ALA A 117 -18.84 -12.63 4.08
N SER A 118 -19.42 -13.26 5.09
CA SER A 118 -20.88 -13.39 5.17
C SER A 118 -21.51 -11.99 5.05
N PRO A 119 -22.69 -11.84 4.42
CA PRO A 119 -23.41 -10.57 4.39
C PRO A 119 -23.47 -9.94 5.79
N GLY A 120 -23.06 -8.67 5.91
CA GLY A 120 -23.04 -7.94 7.19
C GLY A 120 -21.78 -8.10 8.05
N LYS A 121 -20.82 -8.96 7.68
CA LYS A 121 -19.53 -9.03 8.40
C LYS A 121 -18.49 -8.09 7.80
N THR A 122 -17.99 -7.18 8.64
CA THR A 122 -16.87 -6.29 8.32
C THR A 122 -15.56 -7.07 8.39
N GLN A 123 -14.68 -6.89 7.40
CA GLN A 123 -13.28 -7.32 7.47
C GLN A 123 -12.38 -6.14 7.74
N GLU A 124 -11.21 -6.38 8.32
CA GLU A 124 -10.29 -5.33 8.69
C GLU A 124 -8.98 -5.43 7.91
N ILE A 125 -8.58 -4.34 7.26
CA ILE A 125 -7.24 -4.18 6.71
C ILE A 125 -6.37 -3.54 7.79
N HIS A 126 -5.25 -4.20 8.10
CA HIS A 126 -4.29 -3.73 9.08
C HIS A 126 -3.03 -3.22 8.39
N VAL A 127 -2.62 -2.00 8.72
CA VAL A 127 -1.36 -1.41 8.24
C VAL A 127 -0.56 -0.79 9.39
N THR A 128 0.76 -0.84 9.29
CA THR A 128 1.68 -0.27 10.28
C THR A 128 2.50 0.85 9.67
N ALA A 129 2.92 1.83 10.48
CA ALA A 129 3.86 2.87 10.03
C ALA A 129 5.11 2.26 9.40
N LYS A 130 5.61 2.89 8.33
CA LYS A 130 6.88 2.57 7.70
C LYS A 130 7.76 3.82 7.67
N ARG A 131 9.07 3.68 7.88
CA ARG A 131 10.04 4.78 7.88
C ARG A 131 10.52 5.09 6.45
N MET A 132 9.57 5.32 5.53
CA MET A 132 9.85 5.53 4.10
C MET A 132 8.74 6.32 3.42
N MET A 133 9.00 6.85 2.21
CA MET A 133 8.05 7.68 1.44
C MET A 133 6.74 6.96 1.09
N ILE A 134 6.76 5.63 1.07
CA ILE A 134 5.60 4.76 0.82
C ILE A 134 4.91 4.32 2.12
N CYS A 135 4.89 5.17 3.15
CA CYS A 135 4.22 4.85 4.43
C CYS A 135 2.69 4.83 4.28
N PRO A 136 2.01 3.71 4.62
CA PRO A 136 0.56 3.62 4.50
C PRO A 136 -0.19 4.51 5.49
N LEU A 137 0.37 4.80 6.67
CA LEU A 137 -0.27 5.70 7.63
C LEU A 137 -0.27 7.14 7.12
N LEU A 138 0.84 7.61 6.55
CA LEU A 138 0.90 8.93 5.94
C LEU A 138 -0.03 9.03 4.73
N ALA A 139 -0.17 7.96 3.95
CA ALA A 139 -1.14 7.89 2.85
C ALA A 139 -2.59 8.04 3.35
N LEU A 140 -2.95 7.33 4.44
CA LEU A 140 -4.27 7.46 5.06
C LEU A 140 -4.51 8.87 5.61
N GLU A 141 -3.55 9.44 6.35
CA GLU A 141 -3.64 10.79 6.90
C GLU A 141 -3.86 11.83 5.80
N ARG A 142 -3.10 11.76 4.69
CA ARG A 142 -3.29 12.63 3.52
C ARG A 142 -4.70 12.51 2.93
N ARG A 143 -5.22 11.30 2.80
CA ARG A 143 -6.56 11.06 2.24
C ARG A 143 -7.67 11.56 3.14
N ILE A 144 -7.55 11.35 4.46
CA ILE A 144 -8.51 11.84 5.46
C ILE A 144 -8.53 13.36 5.47
N GLN A 145 -7.36 14.00 5.48
CA GLN A 145 -7.26 15.46 5.43
C GLN A 145 -7.85 16.01 4.12
N ASN A 146 -7.53 15.39 2.98
CA ASN A 146 -8.06 15.80 1.68
C ASN A 146 -9.58 15.62 1.58
N ALA A 147 -10.16 14.60 2.22
CA ALA A 147 -11.59 14.35 2.14
C ALA A 147 -12.45 15.46 2.77
N ALA A 148 -11.91 16.19 3.75
CA ALA A 148 -12.61 17.29 4.45
C ALA A 148 -14.00 16.90 5.02
N GLY A 149 -14.21 15.60 5.28
CA GLY A 149 -15.48 15.05 5.77
C GLY A 149 -15.33 13.56 6.10
N LYS A 150 -16.16 13.07 7.02
CA LYS A 150 -16.13 11.66 7.45
C LYS A 150 -17.04 10.76 6.62
N ASP A 151 -18.13 11.33 6.09
CA ASP A 151 -19.17 10.62 5.35
C ASP A 151 -18.92 10.65 3.83
N THR A 152 -17.71 10.27 3.44
CA THR A 152 -17.29 10.28 2.03
C THR A 152 -16.20 9.24 1.76
N SER A 153 -15.88 9.05 0.49
CA SER A 153 -14.87 8.08 0.04
C SER A 153 -13.52 8.40 0.65
N LEU A 154 -12.88 7.41 1.27
CA LEU A 154 -11.50 7.54 1.72
C LEU A 154 -10.56 7.85 0.54
N PHE A 155 -10.69 7.09 -0.55
CA PHE A 155 -9.89 7.26 -1.76
C PHE A 155 -10.64 8.04 -2.83
N GLY A 156 -10.60 9.35 -2.70
CA GLY A 156 -11.10 10.29 -3.69
C GLY A 156 -10.23 11.54 -3.76
N TYR A 157 -10.61 12.43 -4.66
CA TYR A 157 -9.99 13.73 -4.85
C TYR A 157 -11.05 14.80 -5.13
N TRP A 158 -10.66 16.07 -5.07
CA TRP A 158 -11.55 17.18 -5.41
C TRP A 158 -11.25 17.67 -6.82
N GLU A 159 -12.31 17.87 -7.60
CA GLU A 159 -12.24 18.41 -8.95
C GLU A 159 -13.43 19.35 -9.13
N SER A 160 -13.15 20.61 -9.48
CA SER A 160 -14.18 21.64 -9.70
C SER A 160 -15.22 21.74 -8.57
N GLY A 161 -14.77 21.66 -7.32
CA GLY A 161 -15.63 21.75 -6.13
C GLY A 161 -16.45 20.49 -5.81
N SER A 162 -16.29 19.41 -6.58
CA SER A 162 -16.98 18.14 -6.36
C SER A 162 -16.00 17.04 -5.94
N ARG A 163 -16.45 16.14 -5.07
CA ARG A 163 -15.69 14.95 -4.68
C ARG A 163 -15.79 13.90 -5.79
N VAL A 164 -14.64 13.46 -6.29
CA VAL A 164 -14.53 12.39 -7.28
C VAL A 164 -13.93 11.14 -6.63
N HIS A 165 -14.64 10.03 -6.71
CA HIS A 165 -14.24 8.73 -6.18
C HIS A 165 -13.38 7.97 -7.17
N ILE A 166 -12.33 7.28 -6.69
CA ILE A 166 -11.49 6.46 -7.58
C ILE A 166 -12.21 5.18 -7.94
N THR A 167 -12.66 5.09 -9.18
CA THR A 167 -13.24 3.84 -9.71
C THR A 167 -12.17 2.82 -10.07
N LYS A 168 -12.53 1.53 -10.03
CA LYS A 168 -11.62 0.45 -10.44
C LYS A 168 -11.13 0.62 -11.88
N SER A 169 -12.03 1.01 -12.79
CA SER A 169 -11.70 1.19 -14.22
C SER A 169 -10.69 2.32 -14.43
N THR A 170 -10.87 3.46 -13.76
CA THR A 170 -9.91 4.59 -13.81
C THR A 170 -8.56 4.22 -13.21
N ALA A 171 -8.57 3.52 -12.07
CA ALA A 171 -7.34 3.09 -11.40
C ALA A 171 -6.55 2.11 -12.27
N VAL A 172 -7.21 1.06 -12.79
CA VAL A 172 -6.57 0.06 -13.66
C VAL A 172 -6.00 0.71 -14.91
N ARG A 173 -6.77 1.58 -15.59
CA ARG A 173 -6.30 2.26 -16.80
C ARG A 173 -5.05 3.10 -16.54
N ALA A 174 -5.06 3.94 -15.50
CA ALA A 174 -3.94 4.80 -15.17
C ALA A 174 -2.69 4.01 -14.76
N LEU A 175 -2.86 2.95 -13.98
CA LEU A 175 -1.76 2.07 -13.58
C LEU A 175 -1.18 1.31 -14.78
N THR A 176 -2.03 0.73 -15.63
CA THR A 176 -1.59 0.04 -16.84
C THR A 176 -0.82 0.98 -17.75
N GLN A 177 -1.31 2.20 -17.97
CA GLN A 177 -0.60 3.21 -18.74
C GLN A 177 0.79 3.50 -18.15
N PHE A 178 0.86 3.78 -16.84
CA PHE A 178 2.13 4.03 -16.15
C PHE A 178 3.11 2.87 -16.28
N TRP A 179 2.64 1.63 -16.11
CA TRP A 179 3.50 0.45 -16.25
C TRP A 179 4.03 0.29 -17.67
N THR A 180 3.18 0.49 -18.68
CA THR A 180 3.60 0.42 -20.09
C THR A 180 4.64 1.49 -20.42
N GLU A 181 4.42 2.73 -20.00
CA GLU A 181 5.33 3.86 -20.25
C GLU A 181 6.70 3.67 -19.56
N ASN A 182 6.75 2.91 -18.47
CA ASN A 182 7.96 2.65 -17.69
C ASN A 182 8.54 1.23 -17.93
N GLY A 183 8.14 0.55 -19.00
CA GLY A 183 8.68 -0.78 -19.37
C GLY A 183 8.37 -1.91 -18.37
N CYS A 184 7.41 -1.70 -17.46
CA CYS A 184 7.03 -2.66 -16.44
C CYS A 184 5.99 -3.65 -17.00
N SER A 185 6.43 -4.67 -17.73
CA SER A 185 5.53 -5.69 -18.29
C SER A 185 5.03 -6.70 -17.24
N GLY A 186 3.83 -7.26 -17.47
CA GLY A 186 3.29 -8.35 -16.64
C GLY A 186 2.67 -7.98 -15.28
N ILE A 187 2.60 -6.68 -14.94
CA ILE A 187 2.02 -6.17 -13.68
C ILE A 187 0.57 -5.71 -13.90
N SER A 188 -0.33 -6.06 -12.97
CA SER A 188 -1.76 -5.71 -13.02
C SER A 188 -2.27 -5.20 -11.66
N GLY A 189 -3.53 -4.77 -11.55
CA GLY A 189 -4.12 -4.36 -10.27
C GLY A 189 -4.17 -5.45 -9.18
N HIS A 190 -4.13 -6.74 -9.54
CA HIS A 190 -4.00 -7.84 -8.55
C HIS A 190 -2.58 -7.97 -7.99
N SER A 191 -1.60 -7.36 -8.66
CA SER A 191 -0.18 -7.53 -8.36
C SER A 191 0.26 -6.81 -7.09
N PHE A 192 -0.55 -5.88 -6.52
CA PHE A 192 -0.26 -5.27 -5.22
C PHE A 192 -0.37 -6.26 -4.06
N ARG A 193 -1.45 -7.05 -4.02
CA ARG A 193 -1.63 -8.07 -2.98
C ARG A 193 -0.57 -9.17 -3.10
N VAL A 194 -0.27 -9.62 -4.32
CA VAL A 194 0.83 -10.57 -4.60
C VAL A 194 2.16 -9.97 -4.13
N GLY A 195 2.42 -8.72 -4.50
CA GLY A 195 3.61 -7.96 -4.14
C GLY A 195 3.83 -7.82 -2.64
N GLY A 196 2.85 -7.28 -1.93
CA GLY A 196 2.92 -7.11 -0.48
C GLY A 196 3.11 -8.44 0.24
N THR A 197 2.44 -9.50 -0.22
CA THR A 197 2.58 -10.84 0.39
C THR A 197 3.99 -11.37 0.20
N SER A 198 4.52 -11.24 -1.02
CA SER A 198 5.86 -11.69 -1.37
C SER A 198 6.91 -10.91 -0.57
N PHE A 199 6.75 -9.59 -0.46
CA PHE A 199 7.61 -8.73 0.36
C PHE A 199 7.61 -9.16 1.82
N LEU A 200 6.43 -9.32 2.44
CA LEU A 200 6.32 -9.67 3.85
C LEU A 200 6.89 -11.07 4.13
N HIS A 201 6.70 -12.01 3.20
CA HIS A 201 7.31 -13.33 3.27
C HIS A 201 8.85 -13.24 3.21
N ALA A 202 9.40 -12.48 2.26
CA ALA A 202 10.84 -12.24 2.16
C ALA A 202 11.42 -11.50 3.38
N ALA A 203 10.61 -10.65 4.02
CA ALA A 203 10.95 -9.96 5.27
C ALA A 203 10.78 -10.82 6.53
N GLY A 204 10.54 -12.13 6.39
CA GLY A 204 10.51 -13.08 7.50
C GLY A 204 9.20 -13.10 8.30
N VAL A 205 8.11 -12.49 7.80
CA VAL A 205 6.80 -12.61 8.44
C VAL A 205 6.34 -14.07 8.36
N ASN A 206 6.08 -14.67 9.53
CA ASN A 206 5.64 -16.06 9.61
C ASN A 206 4.28 -16.29 8.92
N HIS A 207 3.97 -17.56 8.65
CA HIS A 207 2.75 -17.93 7.92
C HIS A 207 1.46 -17.47 8.61
N ASP A 208 1.40 -17.50 9.95
CA ASP A 208 0.24 -17.02 10.71
C ASP A 208 0.02 -15.51 10.54
N GLY A 209 1.10 -14.74 10.60
CA GLY A 209 1.09 -13.30 10.35
C GLY A 209 0.63 -12.96 8.93
N LEU A 210 1.11 -13.71 7.93
CA LEU A 210 0.65 -13.53 6.53
C LEU A 210 -0.83 -13.86 6.37
N ARG A 211 -1.29 -14.97 6.95
CA ARG A 211 -2.71 -15.37 6.94
C ARG A 211 -3.59 -14.33 7.60
N TRP A 212 -3.17 -13.83 8.76
CA TRP A 212 -3.88 -12.78 9.50
C TRP A 212 -3.94 -11.46 8.71
N LEU A 213 -2.79 -10.94 8.25
CA LEU A 213 -2.72 -9.68 7.47
C LEU A 213 -3.52 -9.79 6.16
N GLY A 214 -3.43 -10.92 5.48
CA GLY A 214 -4.10 -11.14 4.20
C GLY A 214 -5.54 -11.61 4.33
N ARG A 215 -6.05 -11.84 5.55
CA ARG A 215 -7.41 -12.34 5.81
C ARG A 215 -7.68 -13.68 5.09
N TRP A 216 -6.72 -14.58 5.12
CA TRP A 216 -6.85 -15.92 4.56
C TRP A 216 -7.16 -16.96 5.63
N ASN A 217 -8.24 -17.71 5.44
CA ASN A 217 -8.62 -18.83 6.31
C ASN A 217 -7.95 -20.16 5.91
N SER A 218 -7.16 -20.16 4.84
CA SER A 218 -6.49 -21.34 4.30
C SER A 218 -5.13 -21.00 3.71
N ASP A 219 -4.40 -22.02 3.29
CA ASP A 219 -3.07 -21.91 2.69
C ASP A 219 -3.07 -21.33 1.25
N CYS A 220 -4.20 -20.80 0.77
CA CYS A 220 -4.27 -20.14 -0.53
C CYS A 220 -3.37 -18.89 -0.63
N TYR A 221 -2.86 -18.35 0.48
CA TYR A 221 -1.84 -17.31 0.48
C TYR A 221 -0.56 -17.73 -0.25
N LYS A 222 -0.21 -19.03 -0.26
CA LYS A 222 0.96 -19.58 -0.98
C LYS A 222 0.91 -19.27 -2.48
N LEU A 223 -0.28 -19.12 -3.07
CA LEU A 223 -0.47 -18.73 -4.47
C LEU A 223 -0.03 -17.28 -4.76
N TYR A 224 0.05 -16.44 -3.72
CA TYR A 224 0.44 -15.04 -3.80
C TYR A 224 1.94 -14.82 -3.59
N ILE A 225 2.69 -15.82 -3.12
CA ILE A 225 4.13 -15.69 -2.90
C ILE A 225 4.86 -15.80 -4.24
N ARG A 226 5.74 -14.84 -4.50
CA ARG A 226 6.76 -14.86 -5.54
C ARG A 226 8.11 -14.78 -4.85
N GLU A 227 9.02 -15.64 -5.26
CA GLU A 227 10.40 -15.60 -4.79
C GLU A 227 11.05 -14.34 -5.36
N TYR A 228 11.80 -13.65 -4.50
CA TYR A 228 12.63 -12.53 -4.90
C TYR A 228 13.92 -13.11 -5.48
N SER A 229 14.38 -12.59 -6.62
CA SER A 229 15.76 -12.87 -7.03
C SER A 229 16.76 -12.23 -6.06
N ASP A 230 18.03 -12.59 -6.16
CA ASP A 230 19.08 -11.98 -5.35
C ASP A 230 19.18 -10.47 -5.57
N GLU A 231 19.00 -10.02 -6.83
CA GLU A 231 18.98 -8.60 -7.19
C GLU A 231 17.77 -7.89 -6.58
N GLU A 232 16.60 -8.50 -6.61
CA GLU A 232 15.38 -7.92 -6.05
C GLU A 232 15.45 -7.86 -4.52
N SER A 233 16.07 -8.85 -3.90
CA SER A 233 16.35 -8.87 -2.47
C SER A 233 17.32 -7.76 -2.07
N ALA A 234 18.39 -7.55 -2.85
CA ALA A 234 19.36 -6.47 -2.64
C ALA A 234 18.72 -5.08 -2.79
N ASP A 235 17.94 -4.87 -3.86
CA ASP A 235 17.20 -3.63 -4.11
C ASP A 235 16.18 -3.36 -2.99
N THR A 236 15.50 -4.39 -2.51
CA THR A 236 14.53 -4.26 -1.41
C THR A 236 15.19 -3.93 -0.07
N LYS A 237 16.37 -4.48 0.22
CA LYS A 237 17.17 -4.14 1.41
C LYS A 237 17.61 -2.67 1.42
N LEU A 238 17.88 -2.09 0.25
CA LEU A 238 18.17 -0.66 0.12
C LEU A 238 17.00 0.21 0.65
N TYR A 239 15.76 -0.23 0.42
CA TYR A 239 14.56 0.42 0.97
C TYR A 239 14.18 -0.08 2.38
N GLY A 240 14.69 -1.24 2.79
CA GLY A 240 14.35 -1.98 4.02
C GLY A 240 15.25 -1.73 5.23
N ALA A 241 16.44 -1.13 5.06
CA ALA A 241 17.37 -0.85 6.16
C ALA A 241 16.82 0.09 7.27
N GLY A 242 15.63 0.67 7.07
CA GLY A 242 14.89 1.40 8.12
C GLY A 242 13.81 0.58 8.86
N ALA A 243 13.57 -0.68 8.47
CA ALA A 243 12.50 -1.53 9.01
C ALA A 243 12.95 -2.47 10.15
N GLU A 244 14.25 -2.79 10.24
CA GLU A 244 14.77 -3.81 11.18
C GLU A 244 15.09 -3.31 12.60
N ALA A 245 15.01 -2.00 12.88
CA ALA A 245 15.51 -1.48 14.16
C ALA A 245 14.59 -1.70 15.39
N ASN A 246 13.41 -2.31 15.27
CA ASN A 246 12.44 -2.38 16.39
C ASN A 246 11.98 -3.81 16.77
N GLN A 247 12.73 -4.86 16.42
CA GLN A 247 12.40 -6.24 16.83
C GLN A 247 13.44 -6.94 17.72
N ALA A 248 14.49 -6.24 18.17
CA ALA A 248 15.42 -6.78 19.16
C ALA A 248 15.28 -6.04 20.51
N PRO A 249 15.04 -6.73 21.64
CA PRO A 249 15.14 -6.13 22.96
C PRO A 249 16.63 -6.04 23.36
N GLY A 250 17.12 -4.82 23.60
CA GLY A 250 18.23 -4.60 24.54
C GLY A 250 19.66 -4.52 24.02
N SER A 251 19.95 -3.76 22.95
CA SER A 251 21.35 -3.38 22.66
C SER A 251 21.51 -1.87 22.42
N VAL A 252 22.23 -1.23 23.33
CA VAL A 252 22.73 0.15 23.24
C VAL A 252 23.67 0.26 22.03
N LEU A 253 23.42 1.20 21.12
CA LEU A 253 24.34 1.50 20.01
C LEU A 253 25.49 2.42 20.47
N PRO A 254 26.73 2.18 20.00
CA PRO A 254 27.85 3.08 20.28
C PRO A 254 27.77 4.35 19.43
N ARG A 255 28.27 5.44 20.02
CA ARG A 255 28.32 6.80 19.45
C ARG A 255 29.19 6.83 18.19
N ALA A 256 28.60 7.17 17.04
CA ALA A 256 29.35 7.30 15.79
C ALA A 256 30.38 8.45 15.86
N ARG A 257 31.62 8.13 15.49
CA ARG A 257 32.77 9.05 15.43
C ARG A 257 32.66 9.91 14.17
N VAL A 258 32.69 11.23 14.33
CA VAL A 258 32.77 12.19 13.22
C VAL A 258 34.15 12.07 12.57
N MET A 259 34.21 11.60 11.32
CA MET A 259 35.41 11.71 10.48
C MET A 259 35.42 13.08 9.80
N GLY A 260 36.43 13.88 10.11
CA GLY A 260 36.64 15.22 9.55
C GLY A 260 37.10 15.19 8.09
N LEU A 261 36.60 16.15 7.32
CA LEU A 261 37.04 16.47 5.96
C LEU A 261 38.38 17.22 6.00
N ALA A 262 39.33 16.82 5.15
CA ALA A 262 40.58 17.55 4.90
C ALA A 262 40.42 18.53 3.71
N PRO A 263 41.15 19.67 3.66
CA PRO A 263 40.94 20.69 2.63
C PRO A 263 41.87 20.58 1.39
N SER A 264 41.30 21.00 0.25
CA SER A 264 41.78 21.53 -1.05
C SER A 264 43.28 21.66 -1.41
N PRO A 265 43.60 21.72 -2.73
CA PRO A 265 44.05 23.01 -3.30
C PRO A 265 43.53 23.35 -4.73
N THR A 266 43.85 24.58 -5.16
CA THR A 266 43.22 25.49 -6.14
C THR A 266 43.84 25.55 -7.57
N HIS A 267 42.98 25.64 -8.61
CA HIS A 267 42.99 26.41 -9.92
C HIS A 267 44.24 26.46 -10.87
N PRO A 268 44.14 26.81 -12.21
CA PRO A 268 43.21 27.76 -12.87
C PRO A 268 42.77 27.35 -14.33
N PRO A 269 42.40 28.23 -15.32
CA PRO A 269 41.14 28.12 -16.07
C PRO A 269 41.27 27.86 -17.59
N GLY A 270 40.22 27.35 -18.24
CA GLY A 270 40.12 27.24 -19.70
C GLY A 270 38.70 26.93 -20.17
N ALA A 271 38.17 27.77 -21.05
CA ALA A 271 36.80 27.74 -21.58
C ALA A 271 36.55 26.55 -22.52
N PHE A 272 35.31 26.03 -22.57
CA PHE A 272 34.51 25.81 -23.79
C PHE A 272 33.11 25.26 -23.44
N CYS A 273 32.08 25.82 -24.08
CA CYS A 273 30.66 25.49 -23.94
C CYS A 273 30.27 24.16 -24.63
N SER A 274 29.43 23.34 -24.00
CA SER A 274 28.17 22.84 -24.59
C SER A 274 27.32 22.14 -23.52
N GLY A 275 25.99 22.35 -23.61
CA GLY A 275 25.03 22.07 -22.55
C GLY A 275 24.79 20.58 -22.26
N ARG A 276 24.67 20.26 -20.97
CA ARG A 276 24.01 19.05 -20.50
C ARG A 276 23.29 19.33 -19.18
N ILE A 277 22.07 18.84 -19.13
CA ILE A 277 21.05 19.00 -18.08
C ILE A 277 21.62 18.64 -16.71
N ARG A 278 21.62 19.60 -15.77
CA ARG A 278 22.01 19.35 -14.38
C ARG A 278 20.84 18.74 -13.61
N SER A 279 21.06 17.51 -13.16
CA SER A 279 20.41 16.92 -11.99
C SER A 279 20.75 17.77 -10.77
N ALA A 280 19.74 18.31 -10.09
CA ALA A 280 19.87 18.88 -8.76
C ALA A 280 18.54 18.77 -8.00
N ALA A 281 18.66 18.32 -6.74
CA ALA A 281 17.72 18.42 -5.61
C ALA A 281 17.20 17.06 -5.07
N PHE A 282 18.13 16.26 -4.54
CA PHE A 282 17.86 15.21 -3.55
C PHE A 282 18.37 15.69 -2.17
N SER A 283 17.90 16.84 -1.69
CA SER A 283 18.17 17.29 -0.31
C SER A 283 17.19 18.39 0.12
N SER A 284 15.96 18.02 0.46
CA SER A 284 15.05 18.87 1.26
C SER A 284 13.86 18.13 1.90
N LEU A 285 13.86 16.80 1.94
CA LEU A 285 12.73 16.00 2.43
C LEU A 285 12.84 15.56 3.91
N TRP A 286 13.77 16.13 4.69
CA TRP A 286 14.03 15.70 6.08
C TRP A 286 13.61 16.67 7.19
N ASP A 287 13.16 17.90 6.90
CA ASP A 287 12.81 18.89 7.93
C ASP A 287 11.30 19.13 8.05
N PHE A 288 10.55 18.10 8.46
CA PHE A 288 9.18 18.28 8.95
C PHE A 288 8.95 17.46 10.24
N SER A 289 9.69 17.81 11.29
CA SER A 289 9.38 17.41 12.66
C SER A 289 10.02 18.39 13.64
N ARG A 290 9.51 19.64 13.69
CA ARG A 290 9.75 20.59 14.79
C ARG A 290 8.75 21.75 14.74
N SER A 291 7.58 21.52 15.32
CA SER A 291 6.72 22.51 15.98
C SER A 291 5.76 21.70 16.86
N GLY A 292 5.92 21.63 18.17
CA GLY A 292 5.95 22.77 19.10
C GLY A 292 4.55 22.90 19.70
N LEU A 293 4.18 21.99 20.62
CA LEU A 293 2.99 22.12 21.46
C LEU A 293 3.14 23.36 22.35
N PRO A 294 2.13 24.24 22.49
CA PRO A 294 2.19 25.32 23.47
C PRO A 294 2.08 24.76 24.89
N SER A 295 3.03 25.16 25.73
CA SER A 295 3.11 24.90 27.16
C SER A 295 1.98 25.59 27.93
N ARG A 296 1.57 24.92 29.02
CA ARG A 296 0.67 25.42 30.07
C ARG A 296 1.16 26.76 30.61
N GLU A 297 0.29 27.77 30.57
CA GLU A 297 0.36 28.94 31.44
C GLU A 297 -0.72 28.84 32.51
N THR A 298 -0.27 29.08 33.73
CA THR A 298 -1.01 29.27 34.98
C THR A 298 -1.95 30.46 34.87
N LEU A 299 -3.23 30.27 35.20
CA LEU A 299 -4.16 31.36 35.48
C LEU A 299 -4.48 31.34 36.98
N ASP A 300 -3.99 32.39 37.64
CA ASP A 300 -4.30 32.78 39.00
C ASP A 300 -5.79 33.10 39.16
N LEU A 301 -6.31 32.66 40.30
CA LEU A 301 -7.54 33.16 40.91
C LEU A 301 -7.26 34.57 41.46
N GLU A 302 -7.89 35.61 40.90
CA GLU A 302 -8.33 36.76 41.69
C GLU A 302 -9.28 37.69 40.91
N LYS A 303 -10.40 38.02 41.57
CA LYS A 303 -11.28 39.20 41.42
C LYS A 303 -12.40 39.19 40.36
N LEU A 304 -13.62 39.09 40.93
CA LEU A 304 -14.96 39.52 40.49
C LEU A 304 -15.66 38.69 39.41
#